data_AF-A0A847GV93-F1
#
_entry.id   AF-A0A847GV93-F1
#
_cell.length_a   1.000
_cell.length_b   1.000
_cell.length_c   1.000
_cell.angle_alpha   90.00
_cell.angle_beta   90.00
_cell.angle_gamma   90.00
#
_symmetry.space_group_name_H-M   'P 1'
#
loop_
_entity.id
_entity.type
_entity.pdbx_description
1 polymer ?
#
loop_
_entity_poly.entity_id
_entity_poly.type
_entity_poly.pdbx_seq_one_letter_code
_entity_poly.pdbx_strand_id
1 'polypeptide(L)'
;MNDCEKVRIEDVTFLAAPGCAYLGRYMRGDNYYRYTIKPGPPPVGATEPRLLSTCADGLNIAFATKGPTIEGCRFSFMGDDSVNLHGVTFVVLERKTPQELIVGWPYSREQLATVIPTGATVRRLRSGNYEVPGTARLTAFEPLRERTPEHLKIIRSVWPRDEAGRGTAFRMTLAEPLGAEPGDFLDVPDNNAPGFAIHDCVFEDHRARGLRIMASHGVIERNTFRRLKMNAITIGAEYEFWREAGWVEDVQVRDNTIEDVGRDGANQSGTAYVLGAIGVFGRTDRESRLPLWPGNRAITIVGNTIRGCPQAGIFVAAAKDVQIRNNRLEHCFYRPGESAGKGRGLAISGPIDAQNAQDVAIKNNEIIGPAQPPAKQ
;
A
#
# COMPACT_ATOMS: atom_id res chain seq x y z
N MET A 1 -8.21 3.68 -17.05
CA MET A 1 -8.46 5.09 -17.40
C MET A 1 -7.30 5.91 -16.89
N ASN A 2 -6.84 6.86 -17.68
CA ASN A 2 -5.72 7.73 -17.32
C ASN A 2 -6.18 9.18 -17.36
N ASP A 3 -5.68 10.00 -16.45
CA ASP A 3 -5.83 11.46 -16.49
C ASP A 3 -7.30 11.94 -16.45
N CYS A 4 -8.13 11.21 -15.70
CA CYS A 4 -9.57 11.45 -15.57
C CYS A 4 -9.92 12.09 -14.22
N GLU A 5 -11.05 12.80 -14.19
CA GLU A 5 -11.61 13.42 -12.99
C GLU A 5 -13.07 13.02 -12.78
N LYS A 6 -13.51 12.89 -11.53
CA LYS A 6 -14.92 12.62 -11.16
C LYS A 6 -15.50 11.37 -11.84
N VAL A 7 -14.69 10.33 -11.96
CA VAL A 7 -15.12 9.06 -12.56
C VAL A 7 -16.12 8.38 -11.63
N ARG A 8 -17.24 7.91 -12.19
CA ARG A 8 -18.22 7.09 -11.51
C ARG A 8 -18.38 5.75 -12.22
N ILE A 9 -18.22 4.66 -11.49
CA ILE A 9 -18.55 3.31 -11.98
C ILE A 9 -19.53 2.69 -11.00
N GLU A 10 -20.76 2.52 -11.46
CA GLU A 10 -21.88 2.12 -10.64
C GLU A 10 -22.65 0.99 -11.32
N ASP A 11 -23.08 0.01 -10.52
CA ASP A 11 -23.94 -1.10 -10.95
C ASP A 11 -23.35 -1.92 -12.13
N VAL A 12 -22.02 -1.93 -12.23
CA VAL A 12 -21.25 -2.75 -13.18
C VAL A 12 -20.87 -4.09 -12.53
N THR A 13 -20.89 -5.17 -13.32
CA THR A 13 -20.31 -6.45 -12.93
C THR A 13 -19.16 -6.84 -13.86
N PHE A 14 -17.95 -6.95 -13.32
CA PHE A 14 -16.80 -7.49 -14.03
C PHE A 14 -16.77 -9.02 -13.87
N LEU A 15 -16.92 -9.73 -14.99
CA LEU A 15 -16.95 -11.20 -15.02
C LEU A 15 -15.59 -11.84 -15.30
N ALA A 16 -14.74 -11.11 -16.01
CA ALA A 16 -13.35 -11.46 -16.30
C ALA A 16 -12.60 -10.22 -16.81
N ALA A 17 -11.28 -10.17 -16.56
CA ALA A 17 -10.37 -9.22 -17.20
C ALA A 17 -8.97 -9.83 -17.31
N PRO A 18 -8.26 -9.67 -18.44
CA PRO A 18 -6.88 -10.14 -18.60
C PRO A 18 -5.88 -9.17 -17.90
N GLY A 19 -6.15 -8.83 -16.64
CA GLY A 19 -5.45 -7.82 -15.85
C GLY A 19 -6.32 -7.35 -14.69
N CYS A 20 -6.22 -6.08 -14.31
CA CYS A 20 -7.09 -5.49 -13.30
C CYS A 20 -8.52 -5.29 -13.83
N ALA A 21 -9.53 -5.29 -12.95
CA ALA A 21 -10.88 -4.85 -13.34
C ALA A 21 -10.89 -3.36 -13.69
N TYR A 22 -10.26 -2.54 -12.85
CA TYR A 22 -10.05 -1.13 -13.13
C TYR A 22 -8.66 -0.67 -12.73
N LEU A 23 -8.00 0.00 -13.68
CA LEU A 23 -6.72 0.68 -13.50
C LEU A 23 -6.95 2.19 -13.63
N GLY A 24 -6.77 2.94 -12.55
CA GLY A 24 -6.80 4.39 -12.52
C GLY A 24 -5.37 4.94 -12.45
N ARG A 25 -4.99 5.83 -13.35
CA ARG A 25 -3.71 6.54 -13.31
C ARG A 25 -3.94 8.04 -13.42
N TYR A 26 -3.20 8.82 -12.66
CA TYR A 26 -3.27 10.29 -12.73
C TYR A 26 -4.70 10.80 -12.49
N MET A 27 -5.36 10.26 -11.47
CA MET A 27 -6.77 10.57 -11.18
C MET A 27 -6.91 11.86 -10.38
N ARG A 28 -8.00 12.60 -10.63
CA ARG A 28 -8.34 13.84 -9.92
C ARG A 28 -9.78 13.82 -9.41
N GLY A 29 -10.10 14.72 -8.48
CA GLY A 29 -11.46 14.96 -8.01
C GLY A 29 -12.14 13.76 -7.33
N ASP A 30 -13.47 13.84 -7.21
CA ASP A 30 -14.30 12.90 -6.46
C ASP A 30 -14.65 11.66 -7.28
N ASN A 31 -13.74 10.69 -7.30
CA ASN A 31 -13.98 9.41 -7.96
C ASN A 31 -14.80 8.47 -7.06
N TYR A 32 -15.81 7.81 -7.63
CA TYR A 32 -16.75 6.96 -6.90
C TYR A 32 -16.94 5.61 -7.57
N TYR A 33 -16.92 4.53 -6.78
CA TYR A 33 -17.01 3.17 -7.26
C TYR A 33 -18.00 2.35 -6.43
N ARG A 34 -18.99 1.74 -7.10
CA ARG A 34 -19.97 0.78 -6.56
C ARG A 34 -20.23 -0.31 -7.60
N TYR A 35 -19.44 -1.38 -7.57
CA TYR A 35 -19.50 -2.47 -8.56
C TYR A 35 -19.25 -3.85 -7.96
N THR A 36 -19.47 -4.89 -8.76
CA THR A 36 -19.20 -6.29 -8.41
C THR A 36 -18.12 -6.88 -9.31
N ILE A 37 -17.24 -7.70 -8.75
CA ILE A 37 -16.31 -8.57 -9.45
C ILE A 37 -16.59 -10.01 -9.01
N LYS A 38 -16.88 -10.88 -9.97
CA LYS A 38 -17.11 -12.31 -9.74
C LYS A 38 -16.81 -13.12 -11.00
N PRO A 39 -16.57 -14.44 -10.90
CA PRO A 39 -16.40 -15.24 -12.10
C PRO A 39 -17.64 -15.21 -12.99
N GLY A 40 -17.42 -15.15 -14.30
CA GLY A 40 -18.47 -15.33 -15.31
C GLY A 40 -19.11 -16.73 -15.27
N PRO A 41 -20.19 -16.93 -16.04
CA PRO A 41 -20.82 -18.24 -16.17
C PRO A 41 -19.82 -19.30 -16.69
N PRO A 42 -20.06 -20.59 -16.39
CA PRO A 42 -19.29 -21.69 -16.96
C PRO A 42 -19.21 -21.54 -18.49
N PRO A 43 -18.01 -21.63 -19.10
CA PRO A 43 -17.88 -21.62 -20.56
C PRO A 43 -18.66 -22.76 -21.21
N VAL A 44 -19.11 -22.56 -22.46
CA VAL A 44 -19.78 -23.63 -23.24
C VAL A 44 -18.85 -24.84 -23.34
N GLY A 45 -19.36 -26.01 -22.94
CA GLY A 45 -18.61 -27.27 -22.92
C GLY A 45 -17.77 -27.52 -21.66
N ALA A 46 -17.71 -26.57 -20.72
CA ALA A 46 -17.05 -26.79 -19.43
C ALA A 46 -17.93 -27.60 -18.48
N THR A 47 -17.34 -28.54 -17.75
CA THR A 47 -18.00 -29.32 -16.69
C THR A 47 -17.88 -28.69 -15.31
N GLU A 48 -17.08 -27.62 -15.19
CA GLU A 48 -16.77 -26.94 -13.93
C GLU A 48 -16.93 -25.42 -14.06
N PRO A 49 -17.24 -24.71 -12.95
CA PRO A 49 -17.31 -23.25 -12.94
C PRO A 49 -15.92 -22.62 -13.12
N ARG A 50 -15.91 -21.35 -13.53
CA ARG A 50 -14.67 -20.56 -13.56
C ARG A 50 -14.12 -20.38 -12.15
N LEU A 51 -12.84 -20.64 -11.97
CA LEU A 51 -12.15 -20.45 -10.69
C LEU A 51 -11.76 -18.99 -10.42
N LEU A 52 -11.56 -18.19 -11.49
CA LEU A 52 -11.10 -16.81 -11.39
C LEU A 52 -12.02 -15.83 -12.11
N SER A 53 -12.06 -14.61 -11.60
CA SER A 53 -12.66 -13.43 -12.22
C SER A 53 -11.59 -12.65 -13.01
N THR A 54 -10.96 -11.64 -12.41
CA THR A 54 -9.88 -10.86 -13.02
C THR A 54 -8.52 -11.49 -12.76
N CYS A 55 -7.58 -11.35 -13.70
CA CYS A 55 -6.24 -11.94 -13.57
C CYS A 55 -5.30 -11.16 -12.63
N ALA A 56 -5.67 -9.92 -12.26
CA ALA A 56 -4.95 -9.07 -11.30
C ALA A 56 -5.94 -8.30 -10.41
N ASP A 57 -5.55 -7.13 -9.92
CA ASP A 57 -6.27 -6.35 -8.91
C ASP A 57 -7.72 -6.04 -9.27
N GLY A 58 -8.58 -5.83 -8.27
CA GLY A 58 -9.92 -5.30 -8.49
C GLY A 58 -9.89 -3.84 -8.91
N LEU A 59 -9.34 -3.02 -8.03
CA LEU A 59 -9.11 -1.60 -8.22
C LEU A 59 -7.64 -1.29 -7.96
N ASN A 60 -6.98 -0.66 -8.91
CA ASN A 60 -5.62 -0.16 -8.68
C ASN A 60 -5.54 1.30 -9.13
N ILE A 61 -5.44 2.22 -8.16
CA ILE A 61 -5.32 3.66 -8.39
C ILE A 61 -3.94 4.12 -7.99
N ALA A 62 -3.24 4.72 -8.94
CA ALA A 62 -1.93 5.33 -8.72
C ALA A 62 -1.94 6.81 -9.12
N PHE A 63 -1.14 7.58 -8.41
CA PHE A 63 -0.84 8.98 -8.74
C PHE A 63 -2.08 9.88 -8.69
N ALA A 64 -2.96 9.66 -7.72
CA ALA A 64 -4.19 10.43 -7.59
C ALA A 64 -4.01 11.60 -6.61
N THR A 65 -4.53 12.77 -6.98
CA THR A 65 -4.56 13.96 -6.09
C THR A 65 -5.63 13.87 -5.01
N LYS A 66 -6.59 12.96 -5.19
CA LYS A 66 -7.63 12.64 -4.23
C LYS A 66 -7.98 11.16 -4.31
N GLY A 67 -8.13 10.54 -3.16
CA GLY A 67 -8.51 9.16 -2.98
C GLY A 67 -9.96 8.90 -3.39
N PRO A 68 -10.28 7.66 -3.79
CA PRO A 68 -11.63 7.31 -4.21
C PRO A 68 -12.57 7.14 -3.02
N THR A 69 -13.87 7.27 -3.28
CA THR A 69 -14.91 6.62 -2.48
C THR A 69 -15.24 5.26 -3.09
N ILE A 70 -15.10 4.20 -2.30
CA ILE A 70 -15.43 2.83 -2.66
C ILE A 70 -16.51 2.37 -1.69
N GLU A 71 -17.72 2.21 -2.21
CA GLU A 71 -18.92 1.97 -1.39
C GLU A 71 -19.70 0.78 -1.93
N GLY A 72 -20.07 -0.16 -1.05
CA GLY A 72 -21.01 -1.23 -1.43
C GLY A 72 -20.47 -2.21 -2.48
N CYS A 73 -19.17 -2.19 -2.75
CA CYS A 73 -18.55 -3.05 -3.74
C CYS A 73 -18.43 -4.50 -3.26
N ARG A 74 -18.38 -5.43 -4.22
CA ARG A 74 -18.13 -6.86 -3.96
C ARG A 74 -16.98 -7.35 -4.81
N PHE A 75 -15.92 -7.84 -4.17
CA PHE A 75 -14.70 -8.31 -4.80
C PHE A 75 -14.53 -9.80 -4.55
N SER A 76 -14.52 -10.62 -5.60
CA SER A 76 -14.38 -12.07 -5.44
C SER A 76 -13.61 -12.76 -6.57
N PHE A 77 -12.87 -13.82 -6.19
CA PHE A 77 -12.15 -14.73 -7.10
C PHE A 77 -11.12 -14.07 -8.03
N MET A 78 -10.59 -12.90 -7.68
CA MET A 78 -9.54 -12.28 -8.49
C MET A 78 -8.15 -12.87 -8.25
N GLY A 79 -7.24 -12.52 -9.16
CA GLY A 79 -5.86 -12.96 -9.15
C GLY A 79 -4.98 -12.20 -8.17
N ASP A 80 -5.27 -10.94 -7.80
CA ASP A 80 -4.45 -10.12 -6.91
C ASP A 80 -5.29 -9.24 -5.94
N ASP A 81 -4.77 -8.10 -5.49
CA ASP A 81 -5.43 -7.30 -4.45
C ASP A 81 -6.85 -6.84 -4.81
N SER A 82 -7.72 -6.73 -3.81
CA SER A 82 -9.02 -6.09 -4.09
C SER A 82 -8.85 -4.61 -4.41
N VAL A 83 -8.08 -3.88 -3.59
CA VAL A 83 -7.79 -2.45 -3.80
C VAL A 83 -6.32 -2.17 -3.51
N ASN A 84 -5.66 -1.45 -4.42
CA ASN A 84 -4.32 -0.90 -4.25
C ASN A 84 -4.32 0.61 -4.51
N LEU A 85 -3.95 1.41 -3.50
CA LEU A 85 -3.85 2.88 -3.57
C LEU A 85 -2.42 3.32 -3.30
N HIS A 86 -1.80 4.03 -4.24
CA HIS A 86 -0.39 4.43 -4.12
C HIS A 86 0.00 5.63 -4.96
N GLY A 87 1.25 6.07 -4.81
CA GLY A 87 1.84 7.08 -5.68
C GLY A 87 3.32 6.86 -5.94
N VAL A 88 4.03 7.94 -6.23
CA VAL A 88 5.33 7.92 -6.91
C VAL A 88 6.51 8.10 -5.95
N THR A 89 7.55 7.30 -6.13
CA THR A 89 8.87 7.51 -5.50
C THR A 89 9.89 7.92 -6.56
N PHE A 90 10.32 9.17 -6.56
CA PHE A 90 11.36 9.64 -7.47
C PHE A 90 12.75 9.33 -6.95
N VAL A 91 13.72 9.19 -7.85
CA VAL A 91 15.15 9.29 -7.53
C VAL A 91 15.67 10.67 -7.92
N VAL A 92 16.52 11.28 -7.11
CA VAL A 92 17.23 12.52 -7.48
C VAL A 92 18.33 12.16 -8.48
N LEU A 93 18.29 12.79 -9.65
CA LEU A 93 19.27 12.61 -10.73
C LEU A 93 20.37 13.67 -10.67
N GLU A 94 19.98 14.90 -10.35
CA GLU A 94 20.89 16.04 -10.29
C GLU A 94 20.35 17.09 -9.32
N ARG A 95 21.24 17.71 -8.54
CA ARG A 95 20.94 18.90 -7.76
C ARG A 95 21.49 20.12 -8.49
N LYS A 96 20.60 20.95 -9.08
CA LYS A 96 20.99 22.20 -9.75
C LYS A 96 21.29 23.29 -8.73
N THR A 97 20.41 23.42 -7.74
CA THR A 97 20.56 24.32 -6.58
C THR A 97 19.94 23.62 -5.36
N PRO A 98 20.01 24.20 -4.15
CA PRO A 98 19.24 23.69 -3.01
C PRO A 98 17.71 23.65 -3.24
N GLN A 99 17.17 24.42 -4.18
CA GLN A 99 15.73 24.52 -4.46
C GLN A 99 15.33 23.91 -5.80
N GLU A 100 16.28 23.58 -6.68
CA GLU A 100 16.00 23.00 -7.99
C GLU A 100 16.69 21.66 -8.14
N LEU A 101 15.87 20.62 -8.31
CA LEU A 101 16.30 19.24 -8.48
C LEU A 101 15.83 18.70 -9.82
N ILE A 102 16.65 17.86 -10.44
CA ILE A 102 16.20 16.99 -11.53
C ILE A 102 15.92 15.62 -10.93
N VAL A 103 14.72 15.11 -11.14
CA VAL A 103 14.24 13.85 -10.55
C VAL A 103 13.82 12.86 -11.63
N GLY A 104 13.97 11.57 -11.37
CA GLY A 104 13.80 10.50 -12.33
C GLY A 104 12.75 9.47 -11.94
N TRP A 105 12.13 8.87 -12.96
CA TRP A 105 11.14 7.80 -12.87
C TRP A 105 11.36 6.80 -14.02
N PRO A 106 11.19 5.47 -13.83
CA PRO A 106 11.66 4.48 -14.80
C PRO A 106 10.78 4.37 -16.05
N TYR A 107 9.56 4.86 -16.00
CA TYR A 107 8.60 4.75 -17.08
C TYR A 107 8.70 5.94 -18.06
N SER A 108 8.25 5.68 -19.29
CA SER A 108 8.23 6.64 -20.40
C SER A 108 6.78 7.00 -20.75
N ARG A 109 6.56 8.17 -21.36
CA ARG A 109 5.21 8.71 -21.67
C ARG A 109 4.37 8.96 -20.41
N GLU A 110 5.01 9.55 -19.42
CA GLU A 110 4.43 9.82 -18.11
C GLU A 110 3.63 11.13 -18.09
N GLN A 111 2.56 11.14 -17.28
CA GLN A 111 1.67 12.28 -17.09
C GLN A 111 1.70 12.81 -15.65
N LEU A 112 2.71 12.44 -14.85
CA LEU A 112 2.81 12.86 -13.44
C LEU A 112 2.70 14.38 -13.25
N ALA A 113 3.16 15.18 -14.22
CA ALA A 113 3.05 16.63 -14.17
C ALA A 113 1.59 17.16 -14.23
N THR A 114 0.61 16.35 -14.64
CA THR A 114 -0.82 16.74 -14.62
C THR A 114 -1.47 16.54 -13.24
N VAL A 115 -0.80 15.85 -12.32
CA VAL A 115 -1.37 15.42 -11.03
C VAL A 115 -0.43 15.60 -9.83
N ILE A 116 0.73 16.23 -10.03
CA ILE A 116 1.58 16.68 -8.93
C ILE A 116 1.25 18.17 -8.70
N PRO A 117 0.53 18.50 -7.61
CA PRO A 117 0.01 19.85 -7.44
C PRO A 117 1.10 20.82 -6.94
N THR A 118 1.12 22.04 -7.47
CA THR A 118 1.86 23.14 -6.84
C THR A 118 1.37 23.30 -5.39
N GLY A 119 2.32 23.51 -4.47
CA GLY A 119 2.07 23.54 -3.03
C GLY A 119 2.20 22.18 -2.33
N ALA A 120 2.30 21.08 -3.08
CA ALA A 120 2.48 19.74 -2.50
C ALA A 120 3.72 19.66 -1.61
N THR A 121 3.64 18.81 -0.59
CA THR A 121 4.79 18.48 0.25
C THR A 121 5.67 17.48 -0.46
N VAL A 122 6.92 17.85 -0.69
CA VAL A 122 7.97 16.93 -1.15
C VAL A 122 8.76 16.50 0.07
N ARG A 123 8.90 15.19 0.27
CA ARG A 123 9.74 14.62 1.34
C ARG A 123 11.00 14.04 0.73
N ARG A 124 12.15 14.41 1.28
CA ARG A 124 13.38 13.66 1.03
C ARG A 124 13.34 12.38 1.82
N LEU A 125 13.77 11.27 1.23
CA LEU A 125 13.84 9.96 1.86
C LEU A 125 15.30 9.49 1.86
N ARG A 126 15.82 9.18 3.04
CA ARG A 126 17.16 8.62 3.20
C ARG A 126 17.21 7.19 2.66
N SER A 127 18.12 6.91 1.73
CA SER A 127 18.36 5.54 1.24
C SER A 127 18.61 4.56 2.39
N GLY A 128 18.11 3.32 2.28
CA GLY A 128 18.18 2.31 3.33
C GLY A 128 16.88 2.17 4.13
N ASN A 129 16.57 3.12 5.02
CA ASN A 129 15.39 3.06 5.89
C ASN A 129 14.27 4.06 5.55
N TYR A 130 14.48 4.92 4.54
CA TYR A 130 13.53 5.92 4.06
C TYR A 130 13.09 6.91 5.14
N GLU A 131 13.93 7.17 6.14
CA GLU A 131 13.74 8.31 7.06
C GLU A 131 13.49 9.60 6.28
N VAL A 132 12.64 10.48 6.82
CA VAL A 132 12.38 11.81 6.24
C VAL A 132 13.26 12.86 6.95
N PRO A 133 14.49 13.16 6.47
CA PRO A 133 15.37 14.17 7.07
C PRO A 133 14.94 15.61 6.78
N GLY A 134 14.04 15.83 5.83
CA GLY A 134 13.59 17.17 5.46
C GLY A 134 12.45 17.17 4.45
N THR A 135 11.74 18.29 4.41
CA THR A 135 10.60 18.52 3.53
C THR A 135 10.71 19.90 2.90
N ALA A 136 10.12 20.08 1.71
CA ALA A 136 9.96 21.37 1.07
C ALA A 136 8.62 21.42 0.32
N ARG A 137 8.07 22.62 0.11
CA ARG A 137 6.88 22.81 -0.73
C ARG A 137 7.26 22.91 -2.19
N LEU A 138 6.53 22.20 -3.04
CA LEU A 138 6.67 22.25 -4.49
C LEU A 138 6.14 23.58 -5.03
N THR A 139 6.89 24.24 -5.92
CA THR A 139 6.46 25.46 -6.62
C THR A 139 6.23 25.21 -8.11
N ALA A 140 7.05 24.36 -8.73
CA ALA A 140 6.89 23.94 -10.12
C ALA A 140 7.37 22.50 -10.32
N PHE A 141 6.72 21.78 -11.24
CA PHE A 141 7.11 20.44 -11.65
C PHE A 141 6.88 20.24 -13.15
N GLU A 142 7.96 20.07 -13.89
CA GLU A 142 7.95 20.14 -15.36
C GLU A 142 8.68 18.93 -15.97
N PRO A 143 8.11 18.27 -17.01
CA PRO A 143 8.84 17.22 -17.70
C PRO A 143 10.03 17.78 -18.47
N LEU A 144 11.17 17.11 -18.39
CA LEU A 144 12.34 17.41 -19.22
C LEU A 144 12.25 16.68 -20.56
N ARG A 145 12.55 17.39 -21.64
CA ARG A 145 12.59 16.82 -23.00
C ARG A 145 13.75 15.82 -23.15
N GLU A 146 14.91 16.19 -22.64
CA GLU A 146 16.15 15.44 -22.81
C GLU A 146 16.66 14.89 -21.48
N ARG A 147 17.28 13.71 -21.56
CA ARG A 147 17.94 13.05 -20.44
C ARG A 147 19.38 12.77 -20.84
N THR A 148 20.31 12.98 -19.91
CA THR A 148 21.71 12.63 -20.13
C THR A 148 21.92 11.12 -19.96
N PRO A 149 23.01 10.55 -20.49
CA PRO A 149 23.38 9.16 -20.20
C PRO A 149 23.50 8.85 -18.70
N GLU A 150 23.98 9.79 -17.89
CA GLU A 150 24.09 9.61 -16.44
C GLU A 150 22.71 9.56 -15.77
N HIS A 151 21.74 10.36 -16.23
CA HIS A 151 20.35 10.25 -15.74
C HIS A 151 19.80 8.84 -15.95
N LEU A 152 19.94 8.29 -17.15
CA LEU A 152 19.43 6.95 -17.48
C LEU A 152 20.15 5.85 -16.70
N LYS A 153 21.44 6.02 -16.42
CA LYS A 153 22.23 5.12 -15.58
C LYS A 153 21.75 5.11 -14.13
N ILE A 154 21.49 6.28 -13.53
CA ILE A 154 20.94 6.38 -12.17
C ILE A 154 19.56 5.71 -12.11
N ILE A 155 18.66 6.02 -13.05
CA ILE A 155 17.33 5.38 -13.14
C ILE A 155 17.49 3.85 -13.21
N ARG A 156 18.34 3.34 -14.11
CA ARG A 156 18.55 1.89 -14.25
C ARG A 156 19.13 1.24 -12.99
N SER A 157 19.94 1.95 -12.21
CA SER A 157 20.48 1.41 -10.95
C SER A 157 19.41 1.20 -9.89
N VAL A 158 18.38 2.07 -9.88
CA VAL A 158 17.25 1.99 -8.96
C VAL A 158 16.22 0.96 -9.43
N TRP A 159 15.99 0.88 -10.74
CA TRP A 159 15.05 -0.04 -11.38
C TRP A 159 15.75 -0.98 -12.38
N PRO A 160 16.56 -1.94 -11.90
CA PRO A 160 17.40 -2.79 -12.76
C PRO A 160 16.62 -3.80 -13.61
N ARG A 161 15.31 -3.97 -13.34
CA ARG A 161 14.42 -4.89 -14.05
C ARG A 161 13.71 -4.24 -15.24
N ASP A 162 13.64 -2.91 -15.26
CA ASP A 162 13.03 -2.17 -16.36
C ASP A 162 13.99 -2.06 -17.54
N GLU A 163 13.47 -1.85 -18.76
CA GLU A 163 14.27 -1.81 -19.98
C GLU A 163 15.40 -0.75 -19.92
N ALA A 164 16.60 -1.11 -20.39
CA ALA A 164 17.75 -0.21 -20.35
C ALA A 164 17.51 1.01 -21.25
N GLY A 165 17.95 2.19 -20.81
CA GLY A 165 17.78 3.43 -21.58
C GLY A 165 16.36 4.03 -21.52
N ARG A 166 15.44 3.44 -20.75
CA ARG A 166 14.13 4.06 -20.45
C ARG A 166 14.16 4.92 -19.19
N GLY A 167 13.19 5.83 -19.12
CA GLY A 167 12.98 6.72 -17.99
C GLY A 167 12.63 8.14 -18.40
N THR A 168 11.84 8.77 -17.55
CA THR A 168 11.45 10.18 -17.66
C THR A 168 12.17 10.97 -16.57
N ALA A 169 12.58 12.20 -16.89
CA ALA A 169 13.13 13.14 -15.92
C ALA A 169 12.23 14.36 -15.81
N PHE A 170 12.19 14.97 -14.63
CA PHE A 170 11.39 16.15 -14.34
C PHE A 170 12.26 17.18 -13.63
N ARG A 171 12.07 18.46 -13.95
CA ARG A 171 12.54 19.57 -13.12
C ARG A 171 11.55 19.76 -11.99
N MET A 172 12.06 19.77 -10.77
CA MET A 172 11.31 20.02 -9.54
C MET A 172 11.87 21.28 -8.88
N THR A 173 11.05 22.31 -8.74
CA THR A 173 11.42 23.57 -8.08
C THR A 173 10.69 23.69 -6.75
N LEU A 174 11.40 24.05 -5.69
CA LEU A 174 10.96 24.03 -4.30
C LEU A 174 10.99 25.43 -3.70
N ALA A 175 10.06 25.71 -2.78
CA ALA A 175 10.02 26.97 -2.03
C ALA A 175 11.16 27.03 -1.01
N GLU A 176 11.40 25.94 -0.28
CA GLU A 176 12.49 25.80 0.67
C GLU A 176 13.68 25.02 0.06
N PRO A 177 14.92 25.31 0.49
CA PRO A 177 16.05 24.43 0.23
C PRO A 177 15.76 23.01 0.74
N LEU A 178 16.00 22.00 -0.10
CA LEU A 178 15.99 20.59 0.28
C LEU A 178 17.38 20.01 0.04
N GLY A 179 18.04 19.56 1.10
CA GLY A 179 19.40 19.00 1.05
C GLY A 179 19.45 17.60 0.44
N ALA A 180 18.86 17.38 -0.74
CA ALA A 180 18.85 16.10 -1.44
C ALA A 180 20.00 16.01 -2.45
N GLU A 181 20.66 14.86 -2.50
CA GLU A 181 21.79 14.57 -3.38
C GLU A 181 21.43 13.51 -4.43
N PRO A 182 22.14 13.43 -5.58
CA PRO A 182 21.92 12.38 -6.55
C PRO A 182 21.93 10.97 -5.93
N GLY A 183 20.89 10.18 -6.22
CA GLY A 183 20.66 8.85 -5.63
C GLY A 183 19.76 8.84 -4.39
N ASP A 184 19.48 9.99 -3.77
CA ASP A 184 18.41 10.09 -2.77
C ASP A 184 17.05 9.85 -3.41
N PHE A 185 16.06 9.48 -2.58
CA PHE A 185 14.69 9.31 -3.01
C PHE A 185 13.83 10.49 -2.57
N LEU A 186 12.80 10.82 -3.34
CA LEU A 186 11.76 11.77 -2.95
C LEU A 186 10.38 11.14 -3.13
N ASP A 187 9.42 11.52 -2.30
CA ASP A 187 8.01 11.26 -2.57
C ASP A 187 7.11 12.48 -2.31
N VAL A 188 5.86 12.35 -2.76
CA VAL A 188 4.85 13.41 -2.74
C VAL A 188 3.53 12.82 -2.23
N PRO A 189 3.24 12.87 -0.91
CA PRO A 189 2.04 12.28 -0.31
C PRO A 189 0.73 12.78 -0.91
N ASP A 190 0.70 14.03 -1.35
CA ASP A 190 -0.46 14.65 -2.01
C ASP A 190 -0.85 13.95 -3.34
N ASN A 191 0.03 13.09 -3.88
CA ASN A 191 -0.21 12.29 -5.08
C ASN A 191 -0.44 10.79 -4.77
N ASN A 192 -0.48 10.39 -3.50
CA ASN A 192 -0.67 9.01 -3.07
C ASN A 192 -2.16 8.68 -2.82
N ALA A 193 -3.09 9.29 -3.56
CA ALA A 193 -4.54 9.10 -3.37
C ALA A 193 -5.06 9.46 -1.95
N PRO A 194 -4.70 10.63 -1.38
CA PRO A 194 -5.10 11.00 -0.02
C PRO A 194 -6.61 11.27 0.08
N GLY A 195 -7.22 11.07 1.24
CA GLY A 195 -8.64 11.39 1.42
C GLY A 195 -9.61 10.29 0.97
N PHE A 196 -9.16 9.03 0.94
CA PHE A 196 -9.98 7.91 0.46
C PHE A 196 -11.01 7.46 1.50
N ALA A 197 -12.11 6.88 1.02
CA ALA A 197 -13.12 6.23 1.85
C ALA A 197 -13.45 4.85 1.27
N ILE A 198 -13.35 3.80 2.10
CA ILE A 198 -13.68 2.43 1.72
C ILE A 198 -14.65 1.88 2.76
N HIS A 199 -15.92 1.74 2.38
CA HIS A 199 -16.93 1.31 3.34
C HIS A 199 -18.03 0.43 2.77
N ASP A 200 -18.62 -0.36 3.65
CA ASP A 200 -19.76 -1.24 3.35
C ASP A 200 -19.48 -2.22 2.18
N CYS A 201 -18.21 -2.57 1.96
CA CYS A 201 -17.76 -3.49 0.91
C CYS A 201 -17.58 -4.93 1.42
N VAL A 202 -17.60 -5.89 0.49
CA VAL A 202 -17.26 -7.30 0.74
C VAL A 202 -16.07 -7.71 -0.13
N PHE A 203 -15.04 -8.26 0.51
CA PHE A 203 -13.82 -8.78 -0.12
C PHE A 203 -13.68 -10.26 0.24
N GLU A 204 -13.83 -11.17 -0.73
CA GLU A 204 -13.90 -12.60 -0.44
C GLU A 204 -13.25 -13.52 -1.47
N ASP A 205 -12.78 -14.68 -1.01
CA ASP A 205 -12.42 -15.83 -1.87
C ASP A 205 -11.43 -15.49 -3.00
N HIS A 206 -10.34 -14.79 -2.69
CA HIS A 206 -9.35 -14.43 -3.71
C HIS A 206 -7.90 -14.43 -3.22
N ARG A 207 -6.98 -14.53 -4.17
CA ARG A 207 -5.59 -14.08 -4.03
C ARG A 207 -5.59 -12.59 -4.40
N ALA A 208 -4.88 -11.66 -3.76
CA ALA A 208 -3.88 -11.77 -2.70
C ALA A 208 -4.34 -11.07 -1.41
N ARG A 209 -4.04 -9.78 -1.21
CA ARG A 209 -4.44 -9.01 -0.03
C ARG A 209 -5.82 -8.38 -0.27
N GLY A 210 -6.54 -8.02 0.78
CA GLY A 210 -7.77 -7.23 0.61
C GLY A 210 -7.40 -5.82 0.14
N LEU A 211 -6.89 -5.01 1.07
CA LEU A 211 -6.47 -3.64 0.82
C LEU A 211 -4.96 -3.49 0.93
N ARG A 212 -4.37 -2.79 -0.03
CA ARG A 212 -2.98 -2.35 -0.04
C ARG A 212 -2.91 -0.84 -0.16
N ILE A 213 -2.65 -0.19 0.97
CA ILE A 213 -2.89 1.24 1.18
C ILE A 213 -1.57 1.93 1.50
N MET A 214 -1.08 2.68 0.53
CA MET A 214 0.05 3.59 0.69
C MET A 214 -0.41 5.07 0.68
N ALA A 215 -1.69 5.28 1.04
CA ALA A 215 -2.40 6.54 1.01
C ALA A 215 -2.72 7.06 2.43
N SER A 216 -2.83 8.38 2.58
CA SER A 216 -3.10 9.08 3.85
C SER A 216 -4.54 9.63 3.94
N HIS A 217 -4.93 10.10 5.13
CA HIS A 217 -6.20 10.81 5.38
C HIS A 217 -7.44 10.00 5.02
N GLY A 218 -7.44 8.71 5.35
CA GLY A 218 -8.44 7.78 4.83
C GLY A 218 -9.19 6.99 5.88
N VAL A 219 -10.37 6.50 5.50
CA VAL A 219 -11.22 5.68 6.36
C VAL A 219 -11.52 4.34 5.69
N ILE A 220 -11.36 3.26 6.44
CA ILE A 220 -11.70 1.89 6.08
C ILE A 220 -12.68 1.38 7.13
N GLU A 221 -13.97 1.30 6.80
CA GLU A 221 -14.98 0.98 7.80
C GLU A 221 -16.13 0.11 7.35
N ARG A 222 -16.73 -0.65 8.28
CA ARG A 222 -17.92 -1.49 8.03
C ARG A 222 -17.76 -2.46 6.85
N ASN A 223 -16.54 -2.88 6.54
CA ASN A 223 -16.27 -3.83 5.48
C ASN A 223 -16.23 -5.27 6.01
N THR A 224 -16.47 -6.23 5.14
CA THR A 224 -16.26 -7.65 5.41
C THR A 224 -15.11 -8.19 4.56
N PHE A 225 -14.11 -8.80 5.20
CA PHE A 225 -13.03 -9.52 4.56
C PHE A 225 -13.12 -10.99 4.95
N ARG A 226 -13.17 -11.91 3.99
CA ARG A 226 -13.21 -13.34 4.34
C ARG A 226 -12.52 -14.25 3.35
N ARG A 227 -11.83 -15.27 3.86
CA ARG A 227 -11.15 -16.29 3.05
C ARG A 227 -10.18 -15.69 2.02
N LEU A 228 -9.47 -14.64 2.45
CA LEU A 228 -8.42 -14.03 1.64
C LEU A 228 -7.13 -14.78 1.83
N LYS A 229 -6.41 -15.03 0.73
CA LYS A 229 -5.17 -15.80 0.80
C LYS A 229 -4.14 -15.09 1.70
N MET A 230 -4.02 -13.78 1.60
CA MET A 230 -3.09 -12.96 2.39
C MET A 230 -3.83 -12.02 3.38
N ASN A 231 -3.15 -10.97 3.84
CA ASN A 231 -3.65 -10.01 4.84
C ASN A 231 -4.91 -9.28 4.34
N ALA A 232 -5.83 -8.95 5.24
CA ALA A 232 -7.05 -8.22 4.89
C ALA A 232 -6.78 -6.74 4.60
N ILE A 233 -6.02 -6.08 5.47
CA ILE A 233 -5.73 -4.65 5.37
C ILE A 233 -4.24 -4.44 5.60
N THR A 234 -3.54 -3.86 4.62
CA THR A 234 -2.12 -3.51 4.73
C THR A 234 -1.95 -2.02 4.49
N ILE A 235 -1.30 -1.34 5.43
CA ILE A 235 -1.17 0.12 5.46
C ILE A 235 0.30 0.48 5.66
N GLY A 236 0.84 1.34 4.81
CA GLY A 236 2.19 1.86 4.99
C GLY A 236 3.11 1.58 3.83
N ALA A 237 4.39 1.89 3.99
CA ALA A 237 5.26 2.20 2.88
C ALA A 237 5.83 0.98 2.13
N GLU A 238 5.81 1.00 0.78
CA GLU A 238 6.53 0.06 -0.07
C GLU A 238 7.62 0.79 -0.88
N TYR A 239 8.79 1.00 -0.27
CA TYR A 239 9.89 1.68 -0.95
C TYR A 239 10.95 0.75 -1.53
N GLU A 240 11.03 -0.49 -1.06
CA GLU A 240 12.08 -1.43 -1.46
C GLU A 240 11.93 -1.93 -2.90
N PHE A 241 10.81 -2.58 -3.22
CA PHE A 241 10.71 -3.40 -4.42
C PHE A 241 9.84 -2.76 -5.50
N TRP A 242 8.62 -2.38 -5.14
CA TRP A 242 7.70 -1.71 -6.07
C TRP A 242 7.95 -0.21 -6.13
N ARG A 243 8.55 0.36 -5.07
CA ARG A 243 8.76 1.80 -4.91
C ARG A 243 7.46 2.60 -5.08
N GLU A 244 6.37 1.99 -4.65
CA GLU A 244 5.05 2.59 -4.55
C GLU A 244 5.05 3.42 -3.27
N ALA A 245 5.20 4.75 -3.43
CA ALA A 245 5.50 5.68 -2.35
C ALA A 245 4.53 5.57 -1.19
N GLY A 246 4.97 6.00 0.00
CA GLY A 246 4.43 5.51 1.26
C GLY A 246 4.47 6.54 2.38
N TRP A 247 4.84 6.09 3.58
CA TRP A 247 4.66 6.77 4.88
C TRP A 247 3.31 7.45 5.00
N VAL A 248 2.34 6.66 5.45
CA VAL A 248 0.96 7.10 5.57
C VAL A 248 0.74 7.87 6.86
N GLU A 249 -0.24 8.76 6.84
CA GLU A 249 -0.73 9.44 8.03
C GLU A 249 -2.25 9.48 8.08
N ASP A 250 -2.81 9.52 9.29
CA ASP A 250 -4.24 9.75 9.51
C ASP A 250 -5.11 8.71 8.78
N VAL A 251 -4.94 7.44 9.13
CA VAL A 251 -5.76 6.34 8.60
C VAL A 251 -6.57 5.69 9.71
N GLN A 252 -7.86 5.58 9.49
CA GLN A 252 -8.82 5.02 10.43
C GLN A 252 -9.34 3.68 9.91
N VAL A 253 -9.14 2.61 10.67
CA VAL A 253 -9.63 1.26 10.39
C VAL A 253 -10.63 0.90 11.47
N ARG A 254 -11.92 0.97 11.16
CA ARG A 254 -12.95 0.78 12.19
C ARG A 254 -14.13 -0.09 11.80
N ASP A 255 -14.65 -0.82 12.76
CA ASP A 255 -15.92 -1.56 12.62
C ASP A 255 -15.92 -2.57 11.45
N ASN A 256 -14.74 -3.11 11.08
CA ASN A 256 -14.64 -4.13 10.02
C ASN A 256 -14.74 -5.55 10.62
N THR A 257 -15.27 -6.48 9.82
CA THR A 257 -15.29 -7.91 10.12
C THR A 257 -14.30 -8.64 9.24
N ILE A 258 -13.36 -9.38 9.84
CA ILE A 258 -12.28 -10.08 9.15
C ILE A 258 -12.28 -11.55 9.58
N GLU A 259 -12.39 -12.48 8.63
CA GLU A 259 -12.51 -13.92 8.90
C GLU A 259 -11.59 -14.75 7.99
N ASP A 260 -10.81 -15.66 8.57
CA ASP A 260 -10.04 -16.66 7.82
C ASP A 260 -9.10 -16.10 6.74
N VAL A 261 -8.33 -15.07 7.10
CA VAL A 261 -7.36 -14.41 6.22
C VAL A 261 -5.91 -14.79 6.56
N GLY A 262 -4.95 -14.45 5.69
CA GLY A 262 -3.51 -14.53 6.00
C GLY A 262 -2.93 -15.95 6.02
N ARG A 263 -3.53 -16.88 5.28
CA ARG A 263 -3.14 -18.29 5.25
C ARG A 263 -2.07 -18.65 4.20
N ASP A 264 -1.60 -17.67 3.41
CA ASP A 264 -0.56 -17.88 2.40
C ASP A 264 0.80 -18.23 3.04
N GLY A 265 1.57 -19.10 2.39
CA GLY A 265 2.93 -19.44 2.84
C GLY A 265 3.89 -18.24 2.84
N ALA A 266 3.67 -17.24 1.97
CA ALA A 266 4.46 -16.02 1.93
C ALA A 266 4.37 -15.21 3.24
N ASN A 267 3.22 -15.23 3.91
CA ASN A 267 3.03 -14.62 5.23
C ASN A 267 3.95 -15.26 6.30
N GLN A 268 4.27 -16.54 6.15
CA GLN A 268 5.08 -17.33 7.08
C GLN A 268 6.59 -17.21 6.80
N SER A 269 6.98 -16.57 5.69
CA SER A 269 8.35 -16.49 5.23
C SER A 269 9.21 -15.48 5.99
N GLY A 270 10.53 -15.70 6.00
CA GLY A 270 11.49 -14.73 6.55
C GLY A 270 11.49 -13.36 5.87
N THR A 271 10.94 -13.26 4.66
CA THR A 271 10.86 -12.00 3.90
C THR A 271 9.54 -11.27 4.09
N ALA A 272 8.59 -11.84 4.85
CA ALA A 272 7.32 -11.19 5.17
C ALA A 272 7.54 -9.87 5.92
N TYR A 273 6.78 -8.83 5.56
CA TYR A 273 6.82 -7.51 6.18
C TYR A 273 5.47 -7.08 6.76
N VAL A 274 4.43 -7.91 6.60
CA VAL A 274 3.10 -7.71 7.18
C VAL A 274 2.70 -9.00 7.91
N LEU A 275 2.71 -8.95 9.25
CA LEU A 275 2.55 -10.13 10.10
C LEU A 275 1.18 -10.19 10.82
N GLY A 276 0.14 -9.58 10.26
CA GLY A 276 -1.20 -9.67 10.83
C GLY A 276 -2.34 -9.40 9.86
N ALA A 277 -3.57 -9.75 10.23
CA ALA A 277 -4.74 -9.57 9.38
C ALA A 277 -4.96 -8.09 9.01
N ILE A 278 -4.82 -7.20 10.00
CA ILE A 278 -4.58 -5.77 9.82
C ILE A 278 -3.11 -5.52 10.11
N GLY A 279 -2.38 -4.94 9.16
CA GLY A 279 -0.94 -4.74 9.26
C GLY A 279 -0.50 -3.33 8.87
N VAL A 280 0.14 -2.62 9.80
CA VAL A 280 0.90 -1.40 9.49
C VAL A 280 2.35 -1.79 9.24
N PHE A 281 2.94 -1.33 8.13
CA PHE A 281 4.28 -1.75 7.73
C PHE A 281 5.14 -0.64 7.15
N GLY A 282 6.46 -0.85 7.17
CA GLY A 282 7.42 -0.09 6.39
C GLY A 282 8.35 -1.08 5.69
N ARG A 283 8.20 -1.25 4.38
CA ARG A 283 9.06 -2.13 3.60
C ARG A 283 10.20 -1.33 2.99
N THR A 284 11.30 -1.33 3.73
CA THR A 284 12.54 -0.62 3.43
C THR A 284 13.58 -1.58 2.83
N ASP A 285 14.76 -1.06 2.47
CA ASP A 285 15.80 -1.84 1.82
C ASP A 285 16.27 -2.97 2.73
N ARG A 286 16.22 -4.22 2.24
CA ARG A 286 16.53 -5.41 3.03
C ARG A 286 17.94 -5.42 3.63
N GLU A 287 18.91 -4.87 2.91
CA GLU A 287 20.32 -4.84 3.33
C GLU A 287 20.68 -3.57 4.12
N SER A 288 19.70 -2.72 4.43
CA SER A 288 19.92 -1.52 5.23
C SER A 288 20.41 -1.88 6.64
N ARG A 289 21.48 -1.22 7.08
CA ARG A 289 21.97 -1.29 8.47
C ARG A 289 21.28 -0.28 9.39
N LEU A 290 20.46 0.61 8.82
CA LEU A 290 19.70 1.58 9.59
C LEU A 290 18.47 0.91 10.21
N PRO A 291 18.06 1.31 11.42
CA PRO A 291 16.84 0.77 12.02
C PRO A 291 15.63 1.14 11.17
N LEU A 292 14.59 0.30 11.26
CA LEU A 292 13.30 0.59 10.65
C LEU A 292 12.72 1.88 11.23
N TRP A 293 12.52 2.88 10.38
CA TRP A 293 12.07 4.21 10.81
C TRP A 293 10.55 4.24 11.02
N PRO A 294 10.04 4.82 12.12
CA PRO A 294 8.60 4.87 12.41
C PRO A 294 7.87 5.93 11.59
N GLY A 295 7.83 5.76 10.26
CA GLY A 295 7.35 6.79 9.34
C GLY A 295 5.83 6.87 9.17
N ASN A 296 5.09 5.80 9.45
CA ASN A 296 3.62 5.84 9.48
C ASN A 296 3.13 6.52 10.75
N ARG A 297 2.06 7.32 10.69
CA ARG A 297 1.60 8.05 11.89
C ARG A 297 0.09 8.24 12.01
N ALA A 298 -0.39 8.51 13.23
CA ALA A 298 -1.80 8.80 13.50
C ALA A 298 -2.72 7.69 12.95
N ILE A 299 -2.43 6.44 13.29
CA ILE A 299 -3.20 5.28 12.81
C ILE A 299 -4.14 4.81 13.92
N THR A 300 -5.43 4.67 13.59
CA THR A 300 -6.42 4.17 14.54
C THR A 300 -7.03 2.86 14.04
N ILE A 301 -7.05 1.85 14.91
CA ILE A 301 -7.61 0.51 14.64
C ILE A 301 -8.60 0.21 15.76
N VAL A 302 -9.90 0.39 15.47
CA VAL A 302 -10.95 0.47 16.49
C VAL A 302 -12.17 -0.38 16.17
N GLY A 303 -12.69 -1.16 17.13
CA GLY A 303 -13.99 -1.81 16.94
C GLY A 303 -14.01 -2.93 15.91
N ASN A 304 -12.86 -3.39 15.42
CA ASN A 304 -12.80 -4.45 14.42
C ASN A 304 -12.98 -5.82 15.07
N THR A 305 -13.65 -6.74 14.37
CA THR A 305 -13.71 -8.15 14.74
C THR A 305 -12.83 -8.97 13.80
N ILE A 306 -11.87 -9.72 14.35
CA ILE A 306 -10.92 -10.53 13.58
C ILE A 306 -10.98 -11.97 14.09
N ARG A 307 -11.26 -12.92 13.18
CA ARG A 307 -11.37 -14.33 13.49
C ARG A 307 -10.46 -15.17 12.58
N GLY A 308 -9.72 -16.11 13.17
CA GLY A 308 -9.06 -17.17 12.38
C GLY A 308 -7.85 -16.73 11.55
N CYS A 309 -7.10 -15.72 12.01
CA CYS A 309 -5.81 -15.36 11.42
C CYS A 309 -4.68 -16.22 12.03
N PRO A 310 -3.87 -16.95 11.24
CA PRO A 310 -2.77 -17.76 11.78
C PRO A 310 -1.68 -16.91 12.43
N GLN A 311 -1.46 -15.70 11.93
CA GLN A 311 -0.53 -14.72 12.50
C GLN A 311 -1.27 -13.78 13.48
N ALA A 312 -0.70 -12.62 13.80
CA ALA A 312 -1.39 -11.64 14.63
C ALA A 312 -2.73 -11.24 13.99
N GLY A 313 -3.74 -10.91 14.80
CA GLY A 313 -4.90 -10.21 14.27
C GLY A 313 -4.51 -8.80 13.84
N ILE A 314 -3.72 -8.12 14.68
CA ILE A 314 -3.23 -6.76 14.41
C ILE A 314 -1.71 -6.73 14.60
N PHE A 315 -0.99 -6.30 13.57
CA PHE A 315 0.46 -6.11 13.62
C PHE A 315 0.82 -4.69 13.22
N VAL A 316 1.65 -4.02 14.01
CA VAL A 316 2.08 -2.64 13.72
C VAL A 316 3.60 -2.59 13.67
N ALA A 317 4.15 -2.16 12.54
CA ALA A 317 5.56 -1.85 12.41
C ALA A 317 5.79 -0.51 11.73
N ALA A 318 6.95 0.10 12.02
CA ALA A 318 7.37 1.36 11.41
C ALA A 318 6.32 2.48 11.60
N ALA A 319 5.83 2.67 12.83
CA ALA A 319 4.75 3.60 13.10
C ALA A 319 4.91 4.41 14.38
N LYS A 320 4.32 5.60 14.43
CA LYS A 320 4.23 6.46 15.61
C LYS A 320 2.78 6.89 15.84
N ASP A 321 2.36 7.10 17.08
CA ASP A 321 1.00 7.55 17.40
C ASP A 321 -0.06 6.60 16.83
N VAL A 322 -0.19 5.45 17.48
CA VAL A 322 -1.08 4.37 17.04
C VAL A 322 -2.04 4.00 18.15
N GLN A 323 -3.34 3.98 17.85
CA GLN A 323 -4.38 3.58 18.79
C GLN A 323 -5.03 2.27 18.36
N ILE A 324 -4.91 1.24 19.18
CA ILE A 324 -5.52 -0.08 18.98
C ILE A 324 -6.50 -0.31 20.13
N ARG A 325 -7.79 -0.12 19.89
CA ARG A 325 -8.77 -0.21 20.98
C ARG A 325 -10.11 -0.82 20.62
N ASN A 326 -10.74 -1.47 21.60
CA ASN A 326 -12.08 -2.05 21.46
C ASN A 326 -12.20 -3.06 20.30
N ASN A 327 -11.10 -3.69 19.89
CA ASN A 327 -11.13 -4.75 18.87
C ASN A 327 -11.39 -6.10 19.54
N ARG A 328 -12.05 -7.00 18.82
CA ARG A 328 -12.31 -8.37 19.24
C ARG A 328 -11.52 -9.32 18.36
N LEU A 329 -10.60 -10.08 18.95
CA LEU A 329 -9.74 -11.03 18.25
C LEU A 329 -10.06 -12.45 18.73
N GLU A 330 -10.57 -13.29 17.83
CA GLU A 330 -10.94 -14.68 18.09
C GLU A 330 -10.00 -15.64 17.35
N HIS A 331 -9.35 -16.55 18.06
CA HIS A 331 -8.48 -17.55 17.44
C HIS A 331 -7.44 -16.94 16.46
N CYS A 332 -6.82 -15.83 16.88
CA CYS A 332 -5.67 -15.28 16.18
C CYS A 332 -4.36 -15.88 16.74
N PHE A 333 -3.26 -15.74 16.01
CA PHE A 333 -1.91 -16.11 16.45
C PHE A 333 -1.73 -17.61 16.71
N TYR A 334 -2.47 -18.46 15.99
CA TYR A 334 -2.40 -19.92 16.20
C TYR A 334 -1.30 -20.64 15.44
N ARG A 335 -0.73 -19.98 14.43
CA ARG A 335 0.37 -20.49 13.60
C ARG A 335 1.19 -19.31 13.08
N PRO A 336 1.91 -18.59 13.95
CA PRO A 336 2.60 -17.35 13.59
C PRO A 336 3.75 -17.53 12.61
N GLY A 337 4.33 -18.74 12.58
CA GLY A 337 5.48 -19.10 11.74
C GLY A 337 6.79 -18.76 12.39
N GLU A 338 7.62 -19.77 12.67
CA GLU A 338 8.92 -19.56 13.32
C GLU A 338 9.85 -18.65 12.51
N SER A 339 9.71 -18.62 11.18
CA SER A 339 10.51 -17.77 10.29
C SER A 339 9.89 -16.42 10.00
N ALA A 340 8.60 -16.21 10.27
CA ALA A 340 7.85 -15.07 9.74
C ALA A 340 8.51 -13.73 10.11
N GLY A 341 8.89 -12.96 9.10
CA GLY A 341 9.51 -11.64 9.24
C GLY A 341 10.93 -11.57 9.80
N LYS A 342 11.53 -12.70 10.24
CA LYS A 342 12.87 -12.72 10.84
C LYS A 342 13.97 -12.14 9.94
N GLY A 343 13.88 -12.36 8.63
CA GLY A 343 14.81 -11.81 7.65
C GLY A 343 14.71 -10.29 7.47
N ARG A 344 13.73 -9.65 8.12
CA ARG A 344 13.56 -8.20 8.20
C ARG A 344 13.69 -7.66 9.63
N GLY A 345 14.16 -8.49 10.57
CA GLY A 345 14.21 -8.13 11.99
C GLY A 345 12.83 -7.91 12.62
N LEU A 346 11.77 -8.47 12.03
CA LEU A 346 10.41 -8.42 12.56
C LEU A 346 10.07 -9.75 13.23
N ALA A 347 9.18 -9.70 14.20
CA ALA A 347 8.55 -10.87 14.79
C ALA A 347 7.12 -10.55 15.24
N ILE A 348 6.40 -11.57 15.69
CA ILE A 348 5.12 -11.43 16.38
C ILE A 348 5.13 -12.29 17.63
N SER A 349 4.64 -11.75 18.74
CA SER A 349 4.61 -12.39 20.05
C SER A 349 3.18 -12.64 20.57
N GLY A 350 2.15 -12.15 19.88
CA GLY A 350 0.76 -12.38 20.25
C GLY A 350 -0.27 -11.94 19.20
N PRO A 351 -1.56 -12.02 19.53
CA PRO A 351 -2.68 -11.58 18.67
C PRO A 351 -2.64 -10.10 18.30
N ILE A 352 -2.04 -9.26 19.14
CA ILE A 352 -1.73 -7.85 18.85
C ILE A 352 -0.24 -7.67 19.15
N ASP A 353 0.53 -7.16 18.21
CA ASP A 353 1.95 -6.84 18.43
C ASP A 353 2.36 -5.55 17.72
N ALA A 354 3.33 -4.84 18.29
CA ALA A 354 3.88 -3.61 17.75
C ALA A 354 5.41 -3.59 17.87
N GLN A 355 6.10 -3.34 16.76
CA GLN A 355 7.57 -3.33 16.69
C GLN A 355 8.09 -2.10 15.95
N ASN A 356 9.26 -1.60 16.35
CA ASN A 356 9.82 -0.37 15.75
C ASN A 356 8.76 0.75 15.69
N ALA A 357 7.99 0.86 16.78
CA ALA A 357 6.85 1.74 16.89
C ALA A 357 6.91 2.58 18.16
N GLN A 358 6.36 3.79 18.10
CA GLN A 358 6.37 4.79 19.18
C GLN A 358 4.94 5.21 19.51
N ASP A 359 4.68 5.58 20.77
CA ASP A 359 3.38 6.10 21.23
C ASP A 359 2.20 5.18 20.83
N VAL A 360 2.35 3.87 21.07
CA VAL A 360 1.32 2.87 20.77
C VAL A 360 0.43 2.64 21.99
N ALA A 361 -0.86 2.98 21.87
CA ALA A 361 -1.87 2.77 22.90
C ALA A 361 -2.74 1.55 22.56
N ILE A 362 -2.62 0.47 23.37
CA ILE A 362 -3.44 -0.74 23.25
C ILE A 362 -4.42 -0.78 24.44
N LYS A 363 -5.73 -0.65 24.19
CA LYS A 363 -6.74 -0.53 25.27
C LYS A 363 -8.02 -1.30 24.98
N ASN A 364 -8.57 -1.99 25.97
CA ASN A 364 -9.91 -2.61 25.91
C ASN A 364 -10.12 -3.55 24.70
N ASN A 365 -9.08 -4.23 24.23
CA ASN A 365 -9.23 -5.25 23.19
C ASN A 365 -9.61 -6.58 23.85
N GLU A 366 -10.60 -7.26 23.30
CA GLU A 366 -11.02 -8.58 23.73
C GLU A 366 -10.24 -9.64 22.93
N ILE A 367 -9.50 -10.51 23.61
CA ILE A 367 -8.76 -11.62 22.99
C ILE A 367 -9.42 -12.91 23.45
N ILE A 368 -10.13 -13.58 22.55
CA ILE A 368 -10.77 -14.86 22.82
C ILE A 368 -9.96 -15.98 22.18
N GLY A 369 -9.33 -16.77 23.04
CA GLY A 369 -8.55 -17.94 22.66
C GLY A 369 -7.21 -17.55 22.03
N PRO A 370 -6.07 -17.80 22.71
CA PRO A 370 -4.87 -18.16 21.97
C PRO A 370 -5.08 -19.57 21.40
N ALA A 371 -4.59 -19.89 20.21
CA ALA A 371 -4.17 -21.28 20.09
C ALA A 371 -2.88 -21.40 20.88
N GLN A 372 -2.88 -22.29 21.87
CA GLN A 372 -1.66 -23.02 22.12
C GLN A 372 -1.18 -23.56 20.75
N PRO A 373 0.11 -23.45 20.41
CA PRO A 373 0.62 -24.22 19.28
C PRO A 373 0.22 -25.68 19.53
N PRO A 374 -0.36 -26.42 18.55
CA PRO A 374 -0.56 -27.85 18.74
C PRO A 374 0.77 -28.44 19.18
N ALA A 375 0.75 -29.19 20.28
CA ALA A 375 1.91 -29.96 20.72
C ALA A 375 2.42 -30.74 19.50
N LYS A 376 3.72 -30.63 19.24
CA LYS A 376 4.37 -31.35 18.14
C LYS A 376 3.95 -32.82 18.23
N GLN A 377 3.25 -33.32 17.21
CA GLN A 377 3.15 -34.77 16.95
C GLN A 377 4.38 -35.21 16.17
#